data_AF-A0A4Q0HWK2-F1
#
_entry.id   AF-A0A4Q0HWK2-F1
#
_cell.length_a   1.000
_cell.length_b   1.000
_cell.length_c   1.000
_cell.angle_alpha   90.00
_cell.angle_beta   90.00
_cell.angle_gamma   90.00
#
_symmetry.space_group_name_H-M   'P 1'
#
loop_
_entity.id
_entity.type
_entity.pdbx_description
1 polymer ?
#
loop_
_entity_poly.entity_id
_entity_poly.type
_entity_poly.pdbx_seq_one_letter_code
_entity_poly.pdbx_strand_id
1 'polypeptide(L)'
;MKIRELAQHWEETAKGRLTKTEYAIHLDVEAAARLAAIAEMYPKRHVEELLGELIGAALEELEASFPYIQGQQVIATDEEGDPLYEESEHAIGKTQDLLKAA
;
A
#
# COMPACT_ATOMS: atom_id res chain seq x y z
N MET A 1 3.04 -1.45 6.98
CA MET A 1 3.14 -2.58 7.95
C MET A 1 4.30 -3.48 7.56
N LYS A 2 4.99 -4.14 8.49
CA LYS A 2 5.98 -5.17 8.12
C LYS A 2 5.24 -6.39 7.56
N ILE A 3 5.81 -7.10 6.58
CA ILE A 3 5.24 -8.36 6.04
C ILE A 3 4.82 -9.37 7.13
N ARG A 4 5.49 -9.35 8.29
CA ARG A 4 5.14 -10.20 9.44
C ARG A 4 3.80 -9.85 10.10
N GLU A 5 3.34 -8.60 9.98
CA GLU A 5 2.09 -8.10 10.55
C GLU A 5 0.89 -8.43 9.66
N LEU A 6 1.12 -8.75 8.38
CA LEU A 6 0.07 -9.18 7.44
C LEU A 6 -0.64 -10.43 7.93
N ALA A 7 0.11 -11.43 8.44
CA ALA A 7 -0.48 -12.68 8.93
C ALA A 7 -1.51 -12.47 10.05
N GLN A 8 -1.27 -11.48 10.92
CA GLN A 8 -2.19 -11.11 12.00
C GLN A 8 -3.36 -10.27 11.48
N HIS A 9 -3.08 -9.33 10.57
CA HIS A 9 -4.11 -8.54 9.91
C HIS A 9 -5.08 -9.40 9.08
N TRP A 10 -4.60 -10.51 8.50
CA TRP A 10 -5.40 -11.48 7.76
C TRP A 10 -6.49 -12.08 8.65
N GLU A 11 -6.19 -12.46 9.89
CA GLU A 11 -7.20 -13.00 10.81
C GLU A 11 -8.31 -11.99 11.13
N GLU A 12 -8.04 -10.69 11.03
CA GLU A 12 -8.91 -9.63 11.53
C GLU A 12 -9.72 -8.91 10.43
N THR A 13 -9.22 -8.78 9.19
CA THR A 13 -9.66 -7.69 8.27
C THR A 13 -10.05 -8.11 6.86
N ALA A 14 -10.52 -9.34 6.65
CA ALA A 14 -10.84 -9.86 5.32
C ALA A 14 -12.14 -9.27 4.68
N LYS A 15 -12.27 -7.94 4.52
CA LYS A 15 -13.39 -7.27 3.78
C LYS A 15 -13.00 -5.89 3.18
N GLY A 16 -12.06 -5.85 2.24
CA GLY A 16 -11.80 -4.67 1.40
C GLY A 16 -12.70 -4.63 0.15
N ARG A 17 -13.06 -3.44 -0.35
CA ARG A 17 -13.74 -3.29 -1.66
C ARG A 17 -12.71 -3.44 -2.78
N LEU A 18 -12.92 -4.39 -3.69
CA LEU A 18 -12.05 -4.60 -4.85
C LEU A 18 -12.46 -3.70 -6.03
N THR A 19 -11.47 -3.27 -6.82
CA THR A 19 -11.72 -2.53 -8.07
C THR A 19 -12.20 -3.49 -9.17
N LYS A 20 -12.85 -2.95 -10.21
CA LYS A 20 -13.26 -3.75 -11.39
C LYS A 20 -12.12 -4.05 -12.36
N THR A 21 -10.96 -3.42 -12.18
CA THR A 21 -9.82 -3.57 -13.09
C THR A 21 -9.01 -4.78 -12.70
N GLU A 22 -8.84 -5.71 -13.64
CA GLU A 22 -8.03 -6.90 -13.47
C GLU A 22 -6.65 -6.73 -14.10
N TYR A 23 -5.63 -7.28 -13.44
CA TYR A 23 -4.27 -7.33 -13.94
C TYR A 23 -3.80 -8.77 -14.02
N ALA A 24 -3.35 -9.19 -15.20
CA ALA A 24 -2.69 -10.49 -15.38
C ALA A 24 -1.17 -10.28 -15.35
N ILE A 25 -0.48 -10.96 -14.44
CA ILE A 25 0.97 -10.88 -14.29
C ILE A 25 1.59 -12.28 -14.36
N HIS A 26 2.80 -12.35 -14.90
CA HIS A 26 3.63 -13.54 -14.81
C HIS A 26 4.65 -13.34 -13.68
N LEU A 27 4.67 -14.27 -12.73
CA LEU A 27 5.68 -14.29 -11.68
C LEU A 27 6.93 -15.00 -12.19
N ASP A 28 8.10 -14.59 -11.68
CA ASP A 28 9.28 -15.42 -11.82
C ASP A 28 9.12 -16.75 -11.06
N VAL A 29 9.98 -17.72 -11.38
CA VAL A 29 9.89 -19.09 -10.83
C VAL A 29 9.99 -19.10 -9.30
N GLU A 30 10.81 -18.23 -8.73
CA GLU A 30 11.06 -18.20 -7.29
C GLU A 30 9.85 -17.61 -6.54
N ALA A 31 9.32 -16.49 -7.03
CA ALA A 31 8.12 -15.86 -6.51
C ALA A 31 6.90 -16.78 -6.61
N ALA A 32 6.75 -17.48 -7.74
CA ALA A 32 5.69 -18.48 -7.93
C ALA A 32 5.80 -19.63 -6.93
N ALA A 33 7.02 -20.15 -6.69
CA ALA A 33 7.25 -21.22 -5.72
C ALA A 33 6.96 -20.76 -4.27
N ARG A 34 7.38 -19.54 -3.92
CA ARG A 34 7.11 -18.94 -2.59
C ARG A 34 5.60 -18.74 -2.37
N LEU A 35 4.89 -18.24 -3.37
CA LEU A 35 3.43 -18.06 -3.30
C LEU A 35 2.71 -19.40 -3.14
N ALA A 36 3.11 -20.42 -3.89
CA ALA A 36 2.55 -21.76 -3.77
C ALA A 36 2.75 -22.35 -2.36
N ALA A 37 3.94 -22.17 -1.77
CA ALA A 37 4.22 -22.61 -0.40
C ALA A 37 3.34 -21.88 0.63
N ILE A 38 3.11 -20.57 0.47
CA ILE A 38 2.21 -19.81 1.35
C ILE A 38 0.77 -20.32 1.20
N ALA A 39 0.31 -20.58 -0.02
CA ALA A 39 -1.04 -21.12 -0.25
C ALA A 39 -1.22 -22.51 0.39
N GLU A 40 -0.18 -23.35 0.38
CA GLU A 40 -0.18 -24.65 1.07
C GLU A 40 -0.26 -24.50 2.58
N MET A 41 0.44 -23.52 3.16
CA MET A 41 0.39 -23.22 4.60
C MET A 41 -0.97 -22.65 5.05
N TYR A 42 -1.66 -21.93 4.16
CA TYR A 42 -2.94 -21.26 4.44
C TYR A 42 -4.03 -21.68 3.45
N PRO A 43 -4.48 -22.95 3.48
CA PRO A 43 -5.36 -23.53 2.46
C PRO A 43 -6.77 -22.96 2.42
N LYS A 44 -7.14 -22.12 3.40
CA LYS A 44 -8.43 -21.42 3.46
C LYS A 44 -8.43 -20.07 2.73
N ARG A 45 -7.28 -19.65 2.17
CA ARG A 45 -7.11 -18.38 1.46
C ARG A 45 -7.03 -18.61 -0.04
N HIS A 46 -7.66 -17.73 -0.81
CA HIS A 46 -7.48 -17.73 -2.25
C HIS A 46 -6.14 -17.08 -2.60
N VAL A 47 -5.47 -17.59 -3.64
CA VAL A 47 -4.15 -17.09 -4.06
C VAL A 47 -4.24 -15.63 -4.50
N GLU A 48 -5.36 -15.25 -5.11
CA GLU A 48 -5.69 -13.90 -5.53
C GLU A 48 -5.78 -12.94 -4.33
N GLU A 49 -6.34 -13.38 -3.20
CA GLU A 49 -6.41 -12.58 -1.97
C GLU A 49 -5.00 -12.36 -1.39
N LEU A 50 -4.20 -13.44 -1.32
CA LEU A 50 -2.82 -13.37 -0.86
C LEU A 50 -2.00 -12.41 -1.72
N LEU A 51 -2.13 -12.50 -3.05
CA LEU A 51 -1.47 -11.58 -3.98
C LEU A 51 -1.93 -10.14 -3.77
N GLY A 52 -3.23 -9.91 -3.64
CA GLY A 52 -3.78 -8.57 -3.40
C GLY A 52 -3.23 -7.93 -2.13
N GLU A 53 -3.19 -8.69 -1.03
CA GLU A 53 -2.66 -8.22 0.26
C GLU A 53 -1.14 -7.98 0.22
N LEU A 54 -0.37 -8.87 -0.42
CA LEU A 54 1.07 -8.70 -0.59
C LEU A 54 1.41 -7.48 -1.45
N ILE A 55 0.67 -7.27 -2.56
CA ILE A 55 0.85 -6.10 -3.42
C ILE A 55 0.49 -4.83 -2.66
N GLY A 56 -0.64 -4.81 -1.93
CA GLY A 56 -1.04 -3.66 -1.12
C GLY A 56 0.05 -3.26 -0.11
N ALA A 57 0.56 -4.23 0.64
CA ALA A 57 1.63 -3.99 1.60
C ALA A 57 2.92 -3.47 0.97
N ALA A 58 3.32 -4.02 -0.18
CA ALA A 58 4.50 -3.58 -0.91
C ALA A 58 4.33 -2.15 -1.47
N LEU A 59 3.13 -1.79 -1.93
CA LEU A 59 2.82 -0.44 -2.39
C LEU A 59 2.87 0.56 -1.23
N GLU A 60 2.28 0.24 -0.07
CA GLU A 60 2.37 1.08 1.13
C GLU A 60 3.82 1.30 1.58
N GLU A 61 4.64 0.23 1.60
CA GLU A 61 6.04 0.31 1.98
C GLU A 61 6.85 1.13 0.98
N LEU A 62 6.58 0.95 -0.32
CA LEU A 62 7.19 1.75 -1.38
C LEU A 62 6.80 3.23 -1.26
N GLU A 63 5.53 3.53 -1.01
CA GLU A 63 5.04 4.90 -0.80
C GLU A 63 5.75 5.55 0.38
N ALA A 64 5.85 4.86 1.51
CA ALA A 64 6.54 5.34 2.70
C ALA A 64 8.06 5.53 2.50
N SER A 65 8.65 4.91 1.46
CA SER A 65 10.06 5.08 1.12
C SER A 65 10.35 6.32 0.30
N PHE A 66 9.33 6.99 -0.26
CA PHE A 66 9.55 8.16 -1.08
C PHE A 66 10.04 9.35 -0.25
N PRO A 67 10.97 10.16 -0.81
CA PRO A 67 11.44 11.35 -0.12
C PRO A 67 10.26 12.29 0.12
N TYR A 68 10.17 12.83 1.33
CA TYR A 68 9.25 13.89 1.64
C TYR A 68 9.49 15.07 0.70
N ILE A 69 8.47 15.45 -0.06
CA ILE A 69 8.49 16.66 -0.88
C ILE A 69 7.79 17.73 -0.05
N GLN A 70 8.46 18.83 0.26
CA GLN A 70 7.83 19.94 0.96
C GLN A 70 6.66 20.50 0.13
N GLY A 71 5.49 20.67 0.75
CA GLY A 71 4.34 21.29 0.10
C GLY A 71 4.66 22.72 -0.33
N GLN A 72 4.07 23.19 -1.44
CA GLN A 72 4.27 24.58 -1.89
C GLN A 72 3.52 25.60 -1.01
N GLN A 73 2.62 25.14 -0.14
CA GLN A 73 1.74 25.98 0.67
C GLN A 73 2.19 26.01 2.12
N VAL A 74 2.33 27.23 2.67
CA VAL A 74 2.57 27.45 4.10
C VAL A 74 1.23 27.29 4.83
N ILE A 75 1.14 26.33 5.76
CA ILE A 75 -0.08 26.03 6.54
C ILE A 75 -0.10 26.72 7.89
N ALA A 76 1.07 27.05 8.44
CA ALA A 76 1.19 27.76 9.70
C ALA A 76 2.53 28.48 9.80
N THR A 77 2.67 29.33 10.81
CA THR A 77 3.94 29.94 11.20
C THR A 77 4.12 29.64 12.68
N ASP A 78 5.30 29.16 13.08
CA ASP A 78 5.58 28.80 14.47
C ASP A 78 5.82 30.03 15.37
N GLU A 79 6.14 29.78 16.64
CA GLU A 79 6.36 30.83 17.65
C GLU A 79 7.64 31.67 17.39
N GLU A 80 8.58 31.18 16.58
CA GLU A 80 9.80 31.90 16.17
C GLU A 80 9.62 32.65 14.84
N GLY A 81 8.49 32.46 14.15
CA GLY A 81 8.18 33.10 12.88
C GLY A 81 8.57 32.28 11.66
N ASP A 82 8.94 31.01 11.83
CA ASP A 82 9.33 30.15 10.74
C ASP A 82 8.10 29.53 10.05
N PRO A 83 8.06 29.52 8.70
CA PRO A 83 6.94 28.97 7.96
C PRO A 83 6.90 27.43 8.05
N LEU A 84 5.78 26.91 8.55
CA LEU A 84 5.43 25.50 8.53
C LEU A 84 4.66 25.20 7.24
N TYR A 85 5.20 24.30 6.42
CA TYR A 85 4.61 23.92 5.14
C TYR A 85 3.65 22.76 5.28
N GLU A 86 2.66 22.69 4.39
CA GLU A 86 1.76 21.54 4.28
C GLU A 86 2.58 20.27 4.14
N GLU A 87 2.20 19.24 4.89
CA GLU A 87 2.70 17.90 4.63
C GLU A 87 2.22 17.49 3.25
N SER A 88 3.12 17.41 2.27
CA SER A 88 2.73 16.85 0.98
C SER A 88 2.44 15.39 1.22
N GLU A 89 1.22 14.99 0.91
CA GLU A 89 0.94 13.59 0.65
C GLU A 89 1.98 13.05 -0.34
N HIS A 90 2.48 11.84 -0.05
CA HIS A 90 3.42 11.11 -0.91
C HIS A 90 2.94 11.14 -2.38
N ALA A 91 3.85 11.04 -3.34
CA ALA A 91 3.55 11.20 -4.78
C ALA A 91 2.36 10.37 -5.30
N ILE A 92 1.97 9.29 -4.61
CA ILE A 92 0.81 8.45 -4.95
C ILE A 92 -0.51 8.97 -4.33
N GLY A 93 -0.49 9.71 -3.21
CA GLY A 93 -1.66 10.35 -2.60
C GLY A 93 -2.40 11.30 -3.56
N LYS A 94 -1.65 12.08 -4.35
CA LYS A 94 -2.22 12.88 -5.47
C LYS A 94 -3.04 12.06 -6.47
N THR A 95 -2.73 10.77 -6.64
CA THR A 95 -3.44 9.89 -7.59
C THR A 95 -4.70 9.30 -6.96
N GLN A 96 -4.70 9.04 -5.64
CA GLN A 96 -5.89 8.58 -4.91
C GLN A 96 -6.98 9.66 -4.83
N ASP A 97 -6.60 10.93 -4.67
CA ASP A 97 -7.57 12.03 -4.67
C ASP A 97 -8.23 12.24 -6.04
N LEU A 98 -7.46 12.05 -7.12
CA LEU A 98 -8.01 12.07 -8.48
C LEU A 98 -8.99 10.90 -8.74
N LEU A 99 -8.79 9.75 -8.10
CA LEU A 99 -9.70 8.60 -8.20
C LEU A 99 -10.95 8.74 -7.33
N LYS A 100 -10.91 9.52 -6.25
CA LYS A 100 -12.11 9.85 -5.43
C LYS A 100 -12.97 10.94 -6.06
N ALA A 101 -12.39 11.78 -6.92
CA ALA A 101 -13.07 12.88 -7.60
C ALA A 101 -13.72 12.50 -8.95
N ALA A 102 -13.57 11.25 -9.40
CA ALA A 102 -14.12 10.72 -10.66
C ALA A 102 -15.20 9.65 -10.40
#